data_AF-A0A933P7F6-F1
#
_entry.id   AF-A0A933P7F6-F1
#
_cell.length_a   1.000
_cell.length_b   1.000
_cell.length_c   1.000
_cell.angle_alpha   90.00
_cell.angle_beta   90.00
_cell.angle_gamma   90.00
#
_symmetry.space_group_name_H-M   'P 1'
#
loop_
_entity.id
_entity.type
_entity.pdbx_description
1 polymer ?
#
loop_
_entity_poly.entity_id
_entity_poly.type
_entity_poly.pdbx_seq_one_letter_code
_entity_poly.pdbx_strand_id
1 'polypeptide(L)'
;MTTFDPINTWTGHVDWTVDDQVDIDTEAVAGWLLEFTAADSAAFGPRRLSATFPLHAPSYSKAYERLRLELTSTKQVTGGLTVVNVEVQRADHLDAELARPVLPALVGITEAAEILGVTRQRAHAIAQQPRFPRPVAELASGPVYLEHAVRAFADQPRRAGRPANPTAQAG
;
A
#
# COMPACT_ATOMS: atom_id res chain seq x y z
N MET A 1 -16.80 -29.94 -6.91
CA MET A 1 -16.45 -28.52 -7.11
C MET A 1 -16.89 -27.80 -5.84
N THR A 2 -15.97 -27.63 -4.88
CA THR A 2 -16.29 -27.07 -3.56
C THR A 2 -16.45 -25.56 -3.73
N THR A 3 -17.65 -25.04 -3.48
CA THR A 3 -17.92 -23.60 -3.51
C THR A 3 -17.07 -22.90 -2.45
N PHE A 4 -16.27 -21.92 -2.86
CA PHE A 4 -15.52 -21.04 -1.96
C PHE A 4 -16.52 -20.32 -1.05
N ASP A 5 -16.36 -20.49 0.27
CA ASP A 5 -17.16 -19.79 1.29
C ASP A 5 -16.32 -18.65 1.89
N PRO A 6 -16.41 -17.42 1.34
CA PRO A 6 -15.56 -16.31 1.75
C PRO A 6 -15.75 -15.90 3.22
N ILE A 7 -16.92 -16.19 3.81
CA ILE A 7 -17.25 -15.78 5.19
C ILE A 7 -16.54 -16.69 6.21
N ASN A 8 -16.29 -17.94 5.85
CA ASN A 8 -15.59 -18.92 6.68
C ASN A 8 -14.13 -19.13 6.27
N THR A 9 -13.65 -18.39 5.27
CA THR A 9 -12.25 -18.43 4.83
C THR A 9 -11.47 -17.28 5.45
N TRP A 10 -10.34 -17.63 6.05
CA TRP A 10 -9.42 -16.73 6.72
C TRP A 10 -8.01 -16.98 6.21
N THR A 11 -7.18 -15.96 6.32
CA THR A 11 -5.77 -16.00 5.98
C THR A 11 -4.99 -15.68 7.24
N GLY A 12 -4.14 -16.61 7.65
CA GLY A 12 -3.15 -16.39 8.68
C GLY A 12 -1.84 -15.93 8.05
N HIS A 13 -1.32 -14.77 8.43
CA HIS A 13 -0.01 -14.30 8.01
C HIS A 13 0.93 -14.28 9.21
N VAL A 14 2.14 -14.78 9.04
CA VAL A 14 3.13 -14.84 10.10
C VAL A 14 4.46 -14.32 9.56
N ASP A 15 5.05 -13.38 10.28
CA ASP A 15 6.42 -12.93 10.03
C ASP A 15 7.35 -13.41 11.13
N TRP A 16 8.51 -13.89 10.70
CA TRP A 16 9.64 -14.23 11.52
C TRP A 16 10.85 -13.37 11.16
N THR A 17 11.70 -13.15 12.15
CA THR A 17 13.02 -12.54 11.97
C THR A 17 14.10 -13.47 12.48
N VAL A 18 15.25 -13.42 11.82
CA VAL A 18 16.49 -14.07 12.26
C VAL A 18 17.12 -13.18 13.34
N ASP A 19 17.58 -13.77 14.44
CA ASP A 19 18.42 -13.08 15.44
C ASP A 19 19.82 -12.83 14.86
N ASP A 20 20.47 -11.71 15.23
CA ASP A 20 21.84 -11.38 14.77
C ASP A 20 22.87 -12.48 15.07
N GLN A 21 22.63 -13.32 16.06
CA GLN A 21 23.54 -14.39 16.47
C GLN A 21 23.29 -15.74 15.76
N VAL A 22 22.27 -15.83 14.90
CA VAL A 22 21.85 -17.09 14.28
C VAL A 22 22.19 -17.08 12.79
N ASP A 23 23.04 -18.00 12.37
CA ASP A 23 23.28 -18.30 10.95
C ASP A 23 22.25 -19.34 10.50
N ILE A 24 21.28 -18.91 9.69
CA ILE A 24 20.19 -19.77 9.21
C ILE A 24 19.90 -19.46 7.74
N ASP A 25 19.73 -20.53 6.98
CA ASP A 25 19.29 -20.45 5.60
C ASP A 25 17.76 -20.24 5.55
N THR A 26 17.34 -18.98 5.44
CA THR A 26 15.92 -18.63 5.36
C THR A 26 15.22 -19.17 4.12
N GLU A 27 15.96 -19.42 3.03
CA GLU A 27 15.40 -20.00 1.81
C GLU A 27 15.07 -21.48 2.04
N ALA A 28 16.00 -22.23 2.63
CA ALA A 28 15.74 -23.63 3.01
C ALA A 28 14.55 -23.75 3.98
N VAL A 29 14.48 -22.86 4.98
CA VAL A 29 13.36 -22.84 5.94
C VAL A 29 12.03 -22.52 5.27
N ALA A 30 12.00 -21.59 4.30
CA ALA A 30 10.80 -21.31 3.52
C ALA A 30 10.32 -22.56 2.75
N GLY A 31 11.25 -23.31 2.16
CA GLY A 31 10.95 -24.60 1.53
C GLY A 31 10.32 -25.60 2.49
N TRP A 32 10.88 -25.75 3.70
CA TRP A 32 10.34 -26.66 4.72
C TRP A 32 8.96 -26.23 5.24
N LEU A 33 8.68 -24.93 5.33
CA LEU A 33 7.34 -24.45 5.68
C LEU A 33 6.31 -24.93 4.66
N LEU A 34 6.61 -24.79 3.37
CA LEU A 34 5.70 -25.22 2.30
C LEU A 34 5.56 -26.75 2.23
N GLU A 35 6.62 -27.49 2.55
CA GLU A 35 6.62 -28.95 2.47
C GLU A 35 5.93 -29.62 3.67
N PHE A 36 6.12 -29.08 4.89
CA PHE A 36 5.76 -29.77 6.13
C PHE A 36 4.66 -29.10 6.94
N THR A 37 4.11 -27.97 6.48
CA THR A 37 3.04 -27.24 7.19
C THR A 37 1.86 -26.98 6.28
N ALA A 38 0.78 -26.42 6.84
CA ALA A 38 -0.38 -25.99 6.07
C ALA A 38 -0.17 -24.67 5.30
N ALA A 39 1.05 -24.11 5.27
CA ALA A 39 1.34 -22.87 4.54
C ALA A 39 1.10 -23.04 3.03
N ASP A 40 0.47 -22.05 2.39
CA ASP A 40 0.28 -22.04 0.92
C ASP A 40 1.39 -21.27 0.19
N SER A 41 2.04 -20.34 0.88
CA SER A 41 3.07 -19.47 0.35
C SER A 41 4.04 -19.09 1.46
N ALA A 42 5.29 -18.90 1.07
CA ALA A 42 6.35 -18.42 1.94
C ALA A 42 7.24 -17.45 1.14
N ALA A 43 7.65 -16.36 1.77
CA ALA A 43 8.60 -15.41 1.23
C ALA A 43 9.81 -15.32 2.18
N PHE A 44 10.99 -15.17 1.61
CA PHE A 44 12.24 -15.11 2.37
C PHE A 44 13.10 -13.92 1.94
N GLY A 45 13.92 -13.48 2.87
CA GLY A 45 14.98 -12.50 2.66
C GLY A 45 16.06 -12.69 3.72
N PRO A 46 17.19 -11.96 3.63
CA PRO A 46 18.40 -12.27 4.40
C PRO A 46 18.22 -12.39 5.93
N ARG A 47 17.17 -11.75 6.48
CA ARG A 47 16.86 -11.75 7.92
C ARG A 47 15.38 -11.87 8.23
N ARG A 48 14.57 -12.21 7.23
CA ARG A 48 13.11 -12.23 7.32
C ARG A 48 12.56 -13.44 6.61
N LEU A 49 11.53 -14.00 7.21
CA LEU A 49 10.75 -15.08 6.64
C LEU A 49 9.30 -14.74 6.91
N SER A 50 8.44 -14.91 5.92
CA SER A 50 7.00 -14.82 6.12
C SER A 50 6.31 -16.00 5.47
N ALA A 51 5.16 -16.38 6.02
CA ALA A 51 4.32 -17.42 5.44
C ALA A 51 2.86 -17.10 5.63
N THR A 52 2.07 -17.60 4.68
CA THR A 52 0.63 -17.45 4.66
C THR A 52 -0.02 -18.82 4.79
N PHE A 53 -1.05 -18.89 5.62
CA PHE A 53 -1.78 -20.10 5.96
C PHE A 53 -3.26 -19.89 5.59
N PRO A 54 -3.82 -20.69 4.67
CA PRO A 54 -5.25 -20.71 4.44
C PRO A 54 -5.94 -21.41 5.63
N LEU A 55 -6.94 -20.75 6.19
CA LEU A 55 -7.64 -21.21 7.38
C LEU A 55 -9.14 -21.26 7.08
N HIS A 56 -9.78 -22.38 7.40
CA HIS A 56 -11.23 -22.49 7.34
C HIS A 56 -11.82 -22.55 8.75
N ALA A 57 -12.61 -21.55 9.12
CA ALA A 57 -13.16 -21.41 10.46
C ALA A 57 -14.43 -20.54 10.50
N PRO A 58 -15.38 -20.86 11.40
CA PRO A 58 -16.64 -20.12 11.49
C PRO A 58 -16.51 -18.75 12.18
N SER A 59 -15.33 -18.40 12.72
CA SER A 59 -15.09 -17.15 13.43
C SER A 59 -13.60 -16.86 13.57
N TYR A 60 -13.28 -15.59 13.85
CA TYR A 60 -11.92 -15.15 14.15
C TYR A 60 -11.27 -15.99 15.25
N SER A 61 -11.95 -16.22 16.37
CA SER A 61 -11.39 -17.00 17.49
C SER A 61 -11.03 -18.42 17.08
N LYS A 62 -11.83 -19.05 16.21
CA LYS A 62 -11.54 -20.39 15.69
C LYS A 62 -10.42 -20.36 14.65
N ALA A 63 -10.36 -19.33 13.80
CA ALA A 63 -9.25 -19.13 12.86
C ALA A 63 -7.92 -18.92 13.60
N TYR A 64 -7.92 -18.09 14.64
CA TYR A 64 -6.76 -17.85 15.50
C TYR A 64 -6.28 -19.12 16.19
N GLU A 65 -7.18 -19.92 16.79
CA GLU A 65 -6.79 -21.20 17.39
C GLU A 65 -6.19 -22.17 16.36
N ARG A 66 -6.70 -22.19 15.13
CA ARG A 66 -6.12 -22.98 14.03
C ARG A 66 -4.71 -22.50 13.72
N LEU A 67 -4.51 -21.20 13.49
CA LEU A 67 -3.19 -20.64 13.23
C LEU A 67 -2.21 -20.90 14.37
N ARG A 68 -2.66 -20.80 15.63
CA ARG A 68 -1.84 -21.09 16.81
C ARG A 68 -1.34 -22.53 16.83
N LEU A 69 -2.16 -23.48 16.39
CA LEU A 69 -1.74 -24.88 16.25
C LEU A 69 -0.70 -25.04 15.13
N GLU A 70 -0.89 -24.39 13.98
CA GLU A 70 0.11 -24.37 12.90
C GLU A 70 1.43 -23.71 13.34
N LEU A 71 1.38 -22.59 14.05
CA LEU A 71 2.57 -21.95 14.63
C LEU A 71 3.31 -22.86 15.62
N THR A 72 2.61 -23.79 16.25
CA THR A 72 3.25 -24.76 17.14
C THR A 72 3.96 -25.86 16.34
N SER A 73 3.39 -26.31 15.21
CA SER A 73 4.02 -27.29 14.33
C SER A 73 5.22 -26.71 13.59
N THR A 74 5.18 -25.41 13.22
CA THR A 74 6.26 -24.75 12.50
C THR A 74 7.54 -24.60 13.32
N LYS A 75 7.49 -24.70 14.66
CA LYS A 75 8.68 -24.60 15.54
C LYS A 75 9.79 -25.57 15.18
N GLN A 76 9.46 -26.72 14.58
CA GLN A 76 10.44 -27.72 14.18
C GLN A 76 11.29 -27.26 12.99
N VAL A 77 10.71 -26.47 12.08
CA VAL A 77 11.38 -26.01 10.85
C VAL A 77 11.89 -24.58 10.96
N THR A 78 11.24 -23.74 11.79
CA THR A 78 11.61 -22.34 12.04
C THR A 78 12.63 -22.17 13.17
N GLY A 79 13.29 -23.25 13.60
CA GLY A 79 14.15 -23.27 14.79
C GLY A 79 15.11 -22.09 14.87
N GLY A 80 15.02 -21.31 15.96
CA GLY A 80 15.86 -20.14 16.20
C GLY A 80 15.32 -18.81 15.63
N LEU A 81 14.23 -18.84 14.85
CA LEU A 81 13.57 -17.63 14.40
C LEU A 81 12.60 -17.09 15.45
N THR A 82 12.51 -15.76 15.52
CA THR A 82 11.57 -15.07 16.40
C THR A 82 10.35 -14.62 15.61
N VAL A 83 9.17 -15.06 16.03
CA VAL A 83 7.89 -14.53 15.51
C VAL A 83 7.78 -13.06 15.91
N VAL A 84 7.62 -12.17 14.94
CA VAL A 84 7.51 -10.71 15.16
C VAL A 84 6.15 -10.16 14.78
N ASN A 85 5.38 -10.87 13.95
CA ASN A 85 4.03 -10.50 13.56
C ASN A 85 3.18 -11.76 13.37
N VAL A 86 1.93 -11.70 13.81
CA VAL A 86 0.91 -12.72 13.57
C VAL A 86 -0.39 -12.00 13.28
N GLU A 87 -0.92 -12.20 12.09
CA GLU A 87 -2.17 -11.61 11.63
C GLU A 87 -3.14 -12.71 11.20
N VAL A 88 -4.41 -12.52 11.52
CA VAL A 88 -5.51 -13.38 11.06
C VAL A 88 -6.58 -12.47 10.51
N GLN A 89 -6.82 -12.56 9.20
CA GLN A 89 -7.77 -11.73 8.50
C GLN A 89 -8.74 -12.59 7.70
N ARG A 90 -9.99 -12.13 7.52
CA ARG A 90 -10.95 -12.83 6.67
C ARG A 90 -10.59 -12.60 5.19
N ALA A 91 -10.74 -13.61 4.35
CA ALA A 91 -10.26 -13.56 2.96
C ALA A 91 -10.92 -12.44 2.15
N ASP A 92 -12.22 -12.22 2.30
CA ASP A 92 -12.94 -11.11 1.64
C ASP A 92 -12.43 -9.72 2.05
N HIS A 93 -12.06 -9.54 3.32
CA HIS A 93 -11.45 -8.30 3.79
C HIS A 93 -10.04 -8.13 3.22
N LEU A 94 -9.25 -9.21 3.16
CA LEU A 94 -7.90 -9.16 2.58
C LEU A 94 -7.98 -8.79 1.10
N ASP A 95 -8.87 -9.42 0.34
CA ASP A 95 -9.10 -9.10 -1.07
C ASP A 95 -9.54 -7.64 -1.23
N ALA A 96 -10.42 -7.15 -0.36
CA ALA A 96 -10.87 -5.76 -0.39
C ALA A 96 -9.76 -4.76 -0.04
N GLU A 97 -8.86 -5.07 0.90
CA GLU A 97 -7.69 -4.24 1.23
C GLU A 97 -6.65 -4.27 0.11
N LEU A 98 -6.35 -5.44 -0.46
CA LEU A 98 -5.41 -5.58 -1.59
C LEU A 98 -5.91 -4.88 -2.86
N ALA A 99 -7.24 -4.81 -3.06
CA ALA A 99 -7.84 -4.07 -4.16
C ALA A 99 -7.81 -2.55 -3.97
N ARG A 100 -7.49 -2.04 -2.77
CA ARG A 100 -7.34 -0.59 -2.56
C ARG A 100 -6.04 -0.11 -3.19
N PRO A 101 -6.08 0.96 -4.00
CA PRO A 101 -4.86 1.58 -4.51
C PRO A 101 -3.94 2.01 -3.36
N VAL A 102 -2.77 1.38 -3.25
CA VAL A 102 -1.76 1.69 -2.23
C VAL A 102 -1.18 3.10 -2.42
N LEU A 103 -1.13 3.55 -3.67
CA LEU A 103 -0.66 4.89 -4.02
C LEU A 103 -1.86 5.81 -4.22
N PRO A 104 -1.85 7.02 -3.61
CA PRO A 104 -2.80 8.06 -3.97
C PRO A 104 -2.75 8.34 -5.48
N ALA A 105 -3.85 8.79 -6.05
CA ALA A 105 -3.88 9.19 -7.45
C ALA A 105 -2.84 10.31 -7.71
N LEU A 106 -2.05 10.11 -8.76
CA LEU A 106 -0.97 11.00 -9.18
C LEU A 106 -1.31 11.66 -10.50
N VAL A 107 -0.89 12.91 -10.66
CA VAL A 107 -1.11 13.70 -11.87
C VAL A 107 0.18 14.38 -12.32
N GLY A 108 0.39 14.43 -13.61
CA GLY A 108 1.40 15.29 -14.21
C GLY A 108 0.84 16.70 -14.46
N ILE A 109 1.63 17.52 -15.15
CA ILE A 109 1.23 18.91 -15.44
C ILE A 109 0.04 19.02 -16.41
N THR A 110 -0.17 18.01 -17.26
CA THR A 110 -1.31 17.97 -18.19
C THR A 110 -2.61 17.76 -17.43
N GLU A 111 -2.69 16.71 -16.61
CA GLU A 111 -3.89 16.40 -15.85
C GLU A 111 -4.15 17.48 -14.78
N ALA A 112 -3.09 18.07 -14.21
CA ALA A 112 -3.23 19.23 -13.33
C ALA A 112 -3.86 20.45 -14.05
N ALA A 113 -3.57 20.66 -15.34
CA ALA A 113 -4.16 21.75 -16.11
C ALA A 113 -5.68 21.56 -16.27
N GLU A 114 -6.11 20.31 -16.51
CA GLU A 114 -7.52 19.94 -16.59
C GLU A 114 -8.25 20.18 -15.27
N ILE A 115 -7.67 19.75 -14.15
CA ILE A 115 -8.22 19.98 -12.79
C ILE A 115 -8.36 21.48 -12.50
N LEU A 116 -7.35 22.27 -12.87
CA LEU A 116 -7.34 23.73 -12.65
C LEU A 116 -8.26 24.50 -13.61
N GLY A 117 -8.74 23.86 -14.69
CA GLY A 117 -9.50 24.48 -15.76
C GLY A 117 -8.70 25.51 -16.56
N VAL A 118 -7.40 25.27 -16.77
CA VAL A 118 -6.49 26.20 -17.47
C VAL A 118 -5.69 25.51 -18.56
N THR A 119 -5.00 26.28 -19.41
CA THR A 119 -4.08 25.70 -20.41
C THR A 119 -2.86 25.08 -19.75
N ARG A 120 -2.22 24.12 -20.42
CA ARG A 120 -0.97 23.47 -19.94
C ARG A 120 0.13 24.49 -19.62
N GLN A 121 0.31 25.51 -20.47
CA GLN A 121 1.29 26.58 -20.23
C GLN A 121 0.97 27.36 -18.95
N ARG A 122 -0.31 27.67 -18.72
CA ARG A 122 -0.75 28.37 -17.51
C ARG A 122 -0.58 27.50 -16.27
N ALA A 123 -0.88 26.21 -16.35
CA ALA A 123 -0.63 25.26 -15.28
C ALA A 123 0.86 25.21 -14.91
N HIS A 124 1.76 25.18 -15.90
CA HIS A 124 3.21 25.22 -15.65
C HIS A 124 3.63 26.51 -14.92
N ALA A 125 3.06 27.66 -15.27
CA ALA A 125 3.34 28.92 -14.57
C ALA A 125 2.76 28.94 -13.13
N ILE A 126 1.59 28.35 -12.92
CA ILE A 126 0.97 28.21 -11.59
C ILE A 126 1.80 27.27 -10.72
N ALA A 127 2.32 26.18 -11.29
CA ALA A 127 3.11 25.20 -10.57
C ALA A 127 4.42 25.74 -9.98
N GLN A 128 4.95 26.84 -10.54
CA GLN A 128 6.12 27.54 -10.01
C GLN A 128 5.79 28.45 -8.80
N GLN A 129 4.52 28.60 -8.45
CA GLN A 129 4.12 29.46 -7.33
C GLN A 129 4.37 28.74 -6.00
N PRO A 130 4.86 29.44 -4.95
CA PRO A 130 5.13 28.83 -3.64
C PRO A 130 3.93 28.18 -2.95
N ARG A 131 2.70 28.57 -3.35
CA ARG A 131 1.45 28.03 -2.78
C ARG A 131 0.93 26.81 -3.53
N PHE A 132 1.46 26.51 -4.71
CA PHE A 132 1.08 25.31 -5.44
C PHE A 132 1.63 24.07 -4.72
N PRO A 133 0.95 22.92 -4.76
CA PRO A 133 1.46 21.69 -4.15
C PRO A 133 2.89 21.37 -4.61
N ARG A 134 3.72 20.90 -3.67
CA ARG A 134 5.05 20.41 -4.02
C ARG A 134 4.92 19.09 -4.79
N PRO A 135 5.76 18.86 -5.81
CA PRO A 135 5.78 17.58 -6.51
C PRO A 135 6.25 16.48 -5.56
N VAL A 136 5.66 15.29 -5.68
CA VAL A 136 6.11 14.08 -4.98
C VAL A 136 7.31 13.43 -5.68
N ALA A 137 7.47 13.71 -6.98
CA ALA A 137 8.62 13.29 -7.76
C ALA A 137 8.90 14.29 -8.88
N GLU A 138 10.17 14.47 -9.19
CA GLU A 138 10.63 15.18 -10.39
C GLU A 138 11.21 14.15 -11.36
N LEU A 139 10.48 13.85 -12.43
CA LEU A 139 10.88 12.90 -13.45
C LEU A 139 11.44 13.63 -14.67
N ALA A 140 12.15 12.92 -15.54
CA ALA A 140 12.63 13.47 -16.82
C ALA A 140 11.47 13.99 -17.71
N SER A 141 10.28 13.39 -17.59
CA SER A 141 9.06 13.81 -18.29
C SER A 141 8.35 15.01 -17.64
N GLY A 142 8.77 15.42 -16.44
CA GLY A 142 8.21 16.53 -15.67
C GLY A 142 7.84 16.16 -14.23
N PRO A 143 7.37 17.14 -13.46
CA PRO A 143 6.96 16.94 -12.07
C PRO A 143 5.64 16.16 -11.96
N VAL A 144 5.53 15.34 -10.91
CA VAL A 144 4.35 14.56 -10.56
C VAL A 144 3.81 15.03 -9.21
N TYR A 145 2.49 15.22 -9.13
CA TYR A 145 1.79 15.75 -7.95
C TYR A 145 0.73 14.76 -7.46
N LEU A 146 0.34 14.91 -6.20
CA LEU A 146 -0.86 14.25 -5.66
C LEU A 146 -2.11 14.93 -6.25
N GLU A 147 -2.98 14.14 -6.87
CA GLU A 147 -4.21 14.66 -7.49
C GLU A 147 -5.06 15.45 -6.50
N HIS A 148 -5.28 14.88 -5.30
CA HIS A 148 -6.09 15.51 -4.25
C HIS A 148 -5.51 16.85 -3.80
N ALA A 149 -4.19 17.03 -3.81
CA ALA A 149 -3.55 18.29 -3.43
C ALA A 149 -3.77 19.37 -4.50
N VAL A 150 -3.74 18.99 -5.79
CA VAL A 150 -4.05 19.90 -6.89
C VAL A 150 -5.53 20.31 -6.86
N ARG A 151 -6.44 19.37 -6.59
CA ARG A 151 -7.87 19.67 -6.39
C ARG A 151 -8.10 20.63 -5.22
N ALA A 152 -7.50 20.34 -4.07
CA ALA A 152 -7.58 21.21 -2.91
C ALA A 152 -7.02 22.62 -3.16
N PHE A 153 -6.00 22.75 -4.02
CA PHE A 153 -5.53 24.06 -4.47
C PHE A 153 -6.53 24.75 -5.41
N ALA A 154 -7.17 24.00 -6.32
CA ALA A 154 -8.17 24.53 -7.24
C ALA A 154 -9.40 25.08 -6.52
N ASP A 155 -9.81 24.42 -5.43
CA ASP A 155 -10.98 24.79 -4.62
C ASP A 155 -10.74 26.02 -3.72
N GLN A 156 -9.49 26.46 -3.55
CA GLN A 156 -9.20 27.65 -2.74
C GLN A 156 -9.69 28.94 -3.43
N PRO A 157 -10.37 29.84 -2.70
CA PRO A 157 -10.85 31.09 -3.27
C PRO A 157 -9.68 31.93 -3.77
N ARG A 158 -9.68 32.19 -5.08
CA ARG A 158 -8.68 33.06 -5.73
C ARG A 158 -8.88 34.48 -5.21
N ARG A 159 -7.81 35.14 -4.74
CA ARG A 159 -7.86 36.57 -4.39
C ARG A 159 -8.31 37.34 -5.64
N ALA A 160 -9.37 38.16 -5.49
CA ALA A 160 -9.85 39.05 -6.54
C ALA A 160 -8.67 39.89 -7.06
N GLY A 161 -8.44 39.84 -8.38
CA GLY A 161 -7.41 40.63 -9.05
C GLY A 161 -7.74 42.12 -8.97
N ARG A 162 -6.70 42.94 -8.95
CA ARG A 162 -6.74 44.42 -8.98
C ARG A 162 -7.71 44.91 -10.08
N PRO A 163 -8.64 45.84 -9.79
CA PRO A 163 -9.53 46.39 -10.81
C PRO A 163 -8.73 46.99 -11.97
N ALA A 164 -9.17 46.72 -13.20
CA ALA A 164 -8.57 47.29 -14.40
C ALA A 164 -8.67 48.83 -14.33
N ASN A 165 -7.56 49.51 -14.58
CA ASN A 165 -7.49 50.96 -14.54
C ASN A 165 -8.28 51.52 -15.75
N PRO A 166 -9.36 52.29 -15.56
CA PRO A 166 -10.17 52.80 -16.66
C PRO A 166 -9.58 54.13 -17.14
N THR A 167 -8.55 54.09 -17.99
CA THR A 167 -8.15 55.31 -18.74
C THR A 167 -7.46 54.97 -20.04
N ALA A 168 -8.25 54.90 -21.11
CA ALA A 168 -7.81 55.08 -22.50
C ALA A 168 -9.01 55.49 -23.37
N GLN A 169 -9.67 56.61 -23.02
CA GLN A 169 -10.45 57.44 -23.95
C GLN A 169 -10.37 58.89 -23.47
N ALA A 170 -9.54 59.71 -24.12
CA ALA A 170 -9.67 61.16 -24.35
C ALA A 170 -8.30 61.71 -24.77
N GLY A 171 -8.21 62.25 -25.99
CA GLY A 171 -7.03 62.92 -26.54
C GLY A 171 -6.92 62.72 -28.04
#